data_AF-A0A0G1WK15-F1
#
_entry.id   AF-A0A0G1WK15-F1
#
_cell.length_a   1.000
_cell.length_b   1.000
_cell.length_c   1.000
_cell.angle_alpha   90.00
_cell.angle_beta   90.00
_cell.angle_gamma   90.00
#
_symmetry.space_group_name_H-M   'P 1'
#
loop_
_entity.id
_entity.type
_entity.pdbx_description
1 polymer ?
#
loop_
_entity_poly.entity_id
_entity_poly.type
_entity_poly.pdbx_seq_one_letter_code
_entity_poly.pdbx_strand_id
1 'polypeptide(L)'
;MRRARALARHGIHFLDVGVSGGPSGARGGACLMVGGDRKIFTRYERLFSDLSAAPSLITTPHKEHTNKLEIVGMSSKRRPHGSYAYVGRSGAGHFVKMVHNGIEYGMMQSIGEGFEIMKESKFRLPLKKVADLYNKGSVIESRLMEWLAKAFGAHGEDLKNISGVVAHSGEGLWTVKIAKELGVPVKVIKDALDFRLKSKGNPSYTGQVISALRNQFGGHHVRKVSME
;
A
#
# COMPACT_ATOMS: atom_id res chain seq x y z
N MET A 1 8.49 7.67 18.78
CA MET A 1 9.24 7.30 20.01
C MET A 1 8.62 7.71 21.35
N ARG A 2 7.70 8.68 21.42
CA ARG A 2 7.12 9.16 22.70
C ARG A 2 6.45 8.04 23.53
N ARG A 3 5.57 7.24 22.93
CA ARG A 3 4.79 6.19 23.63
C ARG A 3 5.67 5.10 24.22
N ALA A 4 6.60 4.55 23.42
CA ALA A 4 7.56 3.54 23.90
C ALA A 4 8.36 4.03 25.12
N ARG A 5 8.87 5.27 25.08
CA ARG A 5 9.59 5.88 26.22
C ARG A 5 8.72 6.10 27.46
N ALA A 6 7.45 6.46 27.27
CA ALA A 6 6.53 6.64 28.39
C ALA A 6 6.19 5.30 29.06
N LEU A 7 5.89 4.27 28.27
CA LEU A 7 5.51 2.95 28.77
C LEU A 7 6.69 2.20 29.42
N ALA A 8 7.90 2.37 28.90
CA ALA A 8 9.10 1.77 29.47
C ALA A 8 9.35 2.19 30.93
N ARG A 9 8.97 3.41 31.32
CA ARG A 9 9.06 3.90 32.71
C ARG A 9 8.16 3.15 33.68
N HIS A 10 7.18 2.42 33.17
CA HIS A 10 6.27 1.57 33.94
C HIS A 10 6.53 0.07 33.72
N GLY A 11 7.67 -0.30 33.12
CA GLY A 11 7.99 -1.69 32.79
C GLY A 11 7.13 -2.28 31.67
N ILE A 12 6.42 -1.44 30.90
CA ILE A 12 5.54 -1.89 29.82
C ILE A 12 6.31 -1.88 28.50
N HIS A 13 6.40 -3.04 27.86
CA HIS A 13 6.97 -3.18 26.52
C HIS A 13 5.98 -2.71 25.45
N PHE A 14 6.50 -2.00 24.43
CA PHE A 14 5.69 -1.44 23.35
C PHE A 14 6.23 -1.87 21.98
N LEU A 15 5.36 -2.47 21.17
CA LEU A 15 5.59 -2.73 19.76
C LEU A 15 4.65 -1.85 18.93
N ASP A 16 5.19 -1.15 17.93
CA ASP A 16 4.40 -0.50 16.89
C ASP A 16 4.31 -1.39 15.66
N VAL A 17 3.10 -1.50 15.09
CA VAL A 17 2.83 -2.43 14.00
C VAL A 17 2.15 -1.67 12.86
N GLY A 18 2.87 -1.52 11.76
CA GLY A 18 2.27 -1.12 10.49
C GLY A 18 1.46 -2.26 9.90
N VAL A 19 0.15 -2.07 9.69
CA VAL A 19 -0.75 -3.09 9.13
C VAL A 19 -1.23 -2.66 7.75
N SER A 20 -0.99 -3.46 6.71
CA SER A 20 -1.48 -3.22 5.34
C SER A 20 -2.31 -4.41 4.82
N GLY A 21 -3.24 -4.16 3.89
CA GLY A 21 -4.12 -5.18 3.30
C GLY A 21 -5.62 -4.88 3.34
N GLY A 22 -6.04 -3.78 3.97
CA GLY A 22 -7.44 -3.35 4.03
C GLY A 22 -8.33 -4.24 4.91
N PRO A 23 -9.66 -4.07 4.88
CA PRO A 23 -10.59 -4.91 5.64
C PRO A 23 -10.47 -6.40 5.33
N SER A 24 -10.22 -6.74 4.06
CA SER A 24 -10.02 -8.14 3.66
C SER A 24 -8.74 -8.73 4.25
N GLY A 25 -7.64 -7.95 4.28
CA GLY A 25 -6.39 -8.38 4.92
C GLY A 25 -6.51 -8.46 6.44
N ALA A 26 -7.23 -7.54 7.07
CA ALA A 26 -7.50 -7.62 8.51
C ALA A 26 -8.26 -8.91 8.89
N ARG A 27 -9.09 -9.45 7.98
CA ARG A 27 -9.86 -10.68 8.18
C ARG A 27 -9.12 -11.96 7.76
N GLY A 28 -8.41 -11.91 6.63
CA GLY A 28 -7.83 -13.09 5.96
C GLY A 28 -6.30 -13.16 5.98
N GLY A 29 -5.65 -12.21 6.65
CA GLY A 29 -4.19 -12.12 6.76
C GLY A 29 -3.66 -10.79 6.20
N ALA A 30 -2.86 -10.10 7.01
CA ALA A 30 -2.34 -8.76 6.70
C ALA A 30 -0.82 -8.77 6.42
N CYS A 31 -0.33 -7.70 5.81
CA CYS A 31 1.10 -7.39 5.81
C CYS A 31 1.46 -6.62 7.08
N LEU A 32 2.37 -7.16 7.91
CA LEU A 32 2.69 -6.64 9.25
C LEU A 32 4.16 -6.19 9.35
N MET A 33 4.37 -4.91 9.65
CA MET A 33 5.69 -4.27 9.79
C MET A 33 5.91 -3.93 11.26
N VAL A 34 6.67 -4.76 11.98
CA VAL A 34 6.78 -4.67 13.45
C VAL A 34 8.04 -3.93 13.88
N GLY A 35 7.88 -2.83 14.62
CA GLY A 35 8.95 -2.10 15.28
C GLY A 35 8.88 -2.24 16.80
N GLY A 36 10.02 -2.25 17.48
CA GLY A 36 10.07 -2.27 18.94
C GLY A 36 11.29 -2.97 19.52
N ASP A 37 11.11 -3.63 20.66
CA ASP A 37 12.13 -4.49 21.27
C ASP A 37 12.14 -5.85 20.55
N ARG A 38 13.30 -6.24 20.01
CA ARG A 38 13.47 -7.51 19.28
C ARG A 38 13.15 -8.74 20.14
N LYS A 39 13.50 -8.74 21.43
CA LYS A 39 13.22 -9.88 22.32
C LYS A 39 11.72 -10.04 22.51
N ILE A 40 11.00 -8.94 22.61
CA ILE A 40 9.53 -8.94 22.73
C ILE A 40 8.89 -9.36 21.42
N PHE A 41 9.37 -8.89 20.28
CA PHE A 41 8.94 -9.40 18.97
C PHE A 41 9.12 -10.93 18.88
N THR A 42 10.31 -11.46 19.17
CA THR A 42 10.58 -12.90 19.12
C THR A 42 9.67 -13.68 20.06
N ARG A 43 9.39 -13.16 21.26
CA ARG A 43 8.46 -13.80 22.22
C ARG A 43 7.04 -13.92 21.65
N TYR A 44 6.60 -12.96 20.84
CA TYR A 44 5.25 -12.91 20.26
C TYR A 44 5.22 -13.19 18.76
N GLU A 45 6.26 -13.76 18.18
CA GLU A 45 6.39 -13.97 16.73
C GLU A 45 5.22 -14.78 16.15
N ARG A 46 4.76 -15.79 16.90
CA ARG A 46 3.62 -16.62 16.53
C ARG A 46 2.34 -15.81 16.30
N LEU A 47 2.09 -14.78 17.10
CA LEU A 47 0.93 -13.90 16.92
C LEU A 47 0.97 -13.22 15.54
N PHE A 48 2.14 -12.70 15.15
CA PHE A 48 2.30 -12.04 13.86
C PHE A 48 2.20 -13.04 12.71
N SER A 49 2.75 -14.24 12.88
CA SER A 49 2.61 -15.32 11.92
C SER A 49 1.14 -15.67 11.67
N ASP A 50 0.36 -15.87 12.73
CA ASP A 50 -1.04 -16.28 12.63
C ASP A 50 -1.94 -15.17 12.05
N LEU A 51 -1.57 -13.89 12.23
CA LEU A 51 -2.29 -12.73 11.68
C LEU A 51 -1.86 -12.34 10.26
N SER A 52 -0.73 -12.85 9.79
CA SER A 52 -0.16 -12.42 8.51
C SER A 52 -0.79 -13.13 7.31
N ALA A 53 -0.78 -12.47 6.15
CA ALA A 53 -1.14 -13.14 4.90
C ALA A 53 -0.17 -14.30 4.62
N ALA A 54 -0.69 -15.38 4.05
CA ALA A 54 0.11 -16.53 3.66
C ALA A 54 1.27 -16.10 2.75
N PRO A 55 2.41 -16.83 2.77
CA PRO A 55 3.52 -16.53 1.88
C PRO A 55 3.05 -16.59 0.42
N SER A 56 3.05 -15.46 -0.27
CA SER A 56 3.06 -15.47 -1.73
C SER A 56 4.44 -15.93 -2.18
N LEU A 57 4.52 -16.83 -3.16
CA LEU A 57 5.77 -17.31 -3.76
C LEU A 57 6.55 -16.13 -4.39
N ILE A 58 7.28 -15.36 -3.57
CA ILE A 58 8.29 -14.41 -4.01
C ILE A 58 9.62 -15.15 -3.89
N THR A 59 10.01 -15.87 -4.93
CA THR A 59 11.40 -16.28 -5.10
C THR A 59 12.21 -15.03 -5.43
N THR A 60 12.91 -14.46 -4.46
CA THR A 60 13.88 -13.40 -4.75
C THR A 60 15.07 -14.01 -5.50
N PRO A 61 15.43 -13.55 -6.71
CA PRO A 61 16.67 -13.97 -7.35
C PRO A 61 17.83 -13.24 -6.65
N HIS A 62 18.56 -13.96 -5.80
CA HIS A 62 19.80 -13.48 -5.22
C HIS A 62 20.90 -13.64 -6.28
N LYS A 63 21.43 -12.53 -6.82
CA LYS A 63 22.74 -12.56 -7.49
C LYS A 63 23.83 -12.48 -6.44
N GLU A 64 24.74 -13.44 -6.56
CA GLU A 64 25.88 -13.73 -5.69
C GLU A 64 26.84 -12.55 -5.58
N HIS A 65 27.45 -12.37 -4.41
CA HIS A 65 28.90 -12.40 -4.24
C HIS A 65 29.26 -12.58 -2.75
N THR A 66 29.92 -13.71 -2.48
CA THR A 66 30.90 -14.00 -1.42
C THR A 66 30.54 -13.83 0.06
N ASN A 67 30.07 -14.95 0.65
CA ASN A 67 30.70 -15.73 1.73
C ASN A 67 29.65 -16.31 2.67
N LYS A 68 29.49 -17.65 2.62
CA LYS A 68 28.60 -18.48 3.44
C LYS A 68 27.16 -17.96 3.53
N LEU A 69 26.31 -18.47 2.63
CA LEU A 69 24.89 -18.62 2.93
C LEU A 69 24.75 -19.56 4.14
N GLU A 70 24.79 -19.01 5.35
CA GLU A 70 23.97 -19.59 6.40
C GLU A 70 22.53 -19.22 6.06
N ILE A 71 21.82 -20.18 5.47
CA ILE A 71 20.37 -20.26 5.61
C ILE A 71 20.15 -20.40 7.11
N VAL A 72 19.96 -19.28 7.82
CA VAL A 72 19.65 -19.28 9.25
C VAL A 72 18.28 -19.92 9.44
N GLY A 73 18.29 -21.25 9.57
CA GLY A 73 17.18 -22.05 10.05
C GLY A 73 16.34 -22.75 8.99
N MET A 74 16.95 -23.59 8.14
CA MET A 74 16.31 -24.89 7.82
C MET A 74 16.58 -25.88 8.96
N SER A 75 16.09 -25.54 10.16
CA SER A 75 15.66 -26.58 11.09
C SER A 75 14.29 -27.03 10.60
N SER A 76 14.08 -28.34 10.53
CA SER A 76 12.90 -29.07 10.02
C SER A 76 11.55 -28.76 10.72
N LYS A 77 11.38 -27.54 11.27
CA LYS A 77 10.19 -27.06 11.99
C LYS A 77 9.75 -25.63 11.65
N ARG A 78 10.43 -24.88 10.77
CA ARG A 78 10.03 -23.50 10.42
C ARG A 78 9.12 -23.48 9.19
N ARG A 79 7.84 -23.16 9.42
CA ARG A 79 6.85 -22.88 8.36
C ARG A 79 7.33 -21.69 7.50
N PRO A 80 7.00 -21.65 6.20
CA PRO A 80 7.36 -20.52 5.36
C PRO A 80 6.83 -19.23 5.98
N HIS A 81 7.71 -18.24 6.18
CA HIS A 81 7.40 -17.00 6.89
C HIS A 81 6.27 -16.26 6.15
N GLY A 82 5.13 -16.07 6.81
CA GLY A 82 4.02 -15.26 6.30
C GLY A 82 4.40 -13.80 6.11
N SER A 83 3.46 -12.96 5.69
CA SER A 83 3.68 -11.55 5.32
C SER A 83 3.92 -10.64 6.54
N TYR A 84 4.91 -10.93 7.38
CA TYR A 84 5.30 -10.12 8.53
C TYR A 84 6.82 -10.06 8.70
N ALA A 85 7.33 -8.97 9.27
CA ALA A 85 8.75 -8.83 9.59
C ALA A 85 8.99 -7.89 10.77
N TYR A 86 10.07 -8.17 11.54
CA TYR A 86 10.67 -7.18 12.43
C TYR A 86 11.51 -6.20 11.61
N VAL A 87 11.16 -4.92 11.66
CA VAL A 87 11.76 -3.88 10.80
C VAL A 87 12.64 -2.88 11.57
N GLY A 88 12.76 -3.03 12.89
CA GLY A 88 13.70 -2.25 13.68
C GLY A 88 13.17 -1.84 15.05
N ARG A 89 13.84 -0.85 15.64
CA ARG A 89 13.51 -0.33 16.98
C ARG A 89 12.13 0.34 16.97
N SER A 90 11.62 0.70 18.15
CA SER A 90 10.34 1.40 18.25
C SER A 90 10.24 2.57 17.26
N GLY A 91 9.06 2.76 16.67
CA GLY A 91 8.78 3.70 15.61
C GLY A 91 9.06 3.18 14.19
N ALA A 92 9.92 2.17 14.02
CA ALA A 92 10.28 1.68 12.68
C ALA A 92 9.10 1.03 11.94
N GLY A 93 8.22 0.31 12.64
CA GLY A 93 7.06 -0.34 12.03
C GLY A 93 6.10 0.66 11.40
N HIS A 94 5.73 1.69 12.16
CA HIS A 94 4.90 2.78 11.63
C HIS A 94 5.61 3.62 10.57
N PHE A 95 6.93 3.81 10.69
CA PHE A 95 7.71 4.53 9.69
C PHE A 95 7.67 3.82 8.32
N VAL A 96 7.97 2.51 8.31
CA VAL A 96 7.89 1.70 7.08
C VAL A 96 6.48 1.75 6.49
N LYS A 97 5.43 1.66 7.33
CA LYS A 97 4.04 1.77 6.86
C LYS A 97 3.71 3.13 6.26
N MET A 98 4.23 4.21 6.83
CA MET A 98 4.05 5.56 6.28
C MET A 98 4.71 5.68 4.90
N VAL A 99 5.95 5.19 4.73
CA VAL A 99 6.62 5.16 3.42
C VAL A 99 5.86 4.28 2.41
N HIS A 100 5.37 3.11 2.83
CA HIS A 100 4.48 2.25 2.02
C HIS A 100 3.30 3.04 1.45
N ASN A 101 2.61 3.83 2.29
CA ASN A 101 1.47 4.65 1.83
C ASN A 101 1.89 5.74 0.83
N GLY A 102 3.11 6.29 0.95
CA GLY A 102 3.65 7.22 -0.03
C GLY A 102 3.89 6.55 -1.40
N ILE A 103 4.47 5.36 -1.41
CA ILE A 103 4.66 4.57 -2.63
C ILE A 103 3.31 4.25 -3.28
N GLU A 104 2.33 3.83 -2.47
CA GLU A 104 0.96 3.55 -2.93
C GLU A 104 0.32 4.76 -3.63
N TYR A 105 0.58 5.98 -3.16
CA TYR A 105 0.10 7.20 -3.82
C TYR A 105 0.66 7.34 -5.23
N GLY A 106 1.96 7.15 -5.39
CA GLY A 106 2.62 7.21 -6.70
C GLY A 106 2.09 6.15 -7.66
N MET A 107 1.96 4.90 -7.20
CA MET A 107 1.44 3.81 -8.03
C MET A 107 0.01 4.08 -8.51
N MET A 108 -0.89 4.48 -7.61
CA MET A 108 -2.26 4.84 -7.98
C MET A 108 -2.30 6.02 -8.96
N GLN A 109 -1.42 7.01 -8.79
CA GLN A 109 -1.34 8.17 -9.66
C GLN A 109 -0.96 7.75 -11.09
N SER A 110 0.10 6.96 -11.26
CA SER A 110 0.52 6.46 -12.58
C SER A 110 -0.55 5.60 -13.26
N ILE A 111 -1.29 4.78 -12.49
CA ILE A 111 -2.43 4.03 -13.02
C ILE A 111 -3.53 4.99 -13.48
N GLY A 112 -3.92 5.96 -12.66
CA GLY A 112 -4.95 6.93 -13.00
C GLY A 112 -4.64 7.72 -14.28
N GLU A 113 -3.42 8.26 -14.38
CA GLU A 113 -2.95 9.01 -15.55
C GLU A 113 -2.96 8.15 -16.82
N GLY A 114 -2.45 6.92 -16.74
CA GLY A 114 -2.43 6.00 -17.88
C GLY A 114 -3.83 5.66 -18.39
N PHE A 115 -4.79 5.46 -17.48
CA PHE A 115 -6.18 5.19 -17.85
C PHE A 115 -6.92 6.42 -18.38
N GLU A 116 -6.58 7.64 -17.93
CA GLU A 116 -7.09 8.87 -18.53
C GLU A 116 -6.57 9.05 -19.96
N ILE A 117 -5.27 8.82 -20.21
CA ILE A 117 -4.72 8.84 -21.57
C ILE A 117 -5.44 7.86 -22.50
N MET A 118 -5.65 6.62 -22.04
CA MET A 118 -6.36 5.60 -22.83
C MET A 118 -7.82 5.99 -23.11
N LYS A 119 -8.49 6.62 -22.13
CA LYS A 119 -9.87 7.11 -22.28
C LYS A 119 -9.96 8.24 -23.32
N GLU A 120 -9.06 9.21 -23.26
CA GLU A 120 -9.02 10.37 -24.17
C GLU A 120 -8.48 10.02 -25.57
N SER A 121 -7.90 8.83 -25.72
CA SER A 121 -7.38 8.37 -26.99
C SER A 121 -8.50 8.17 -28.03
N LYS A 122 -8.15 8.36 -29.31
CA LYS A 122 -9.06 8.14 -30.45
C LYS A 122 -9.45 6.67 -30.65
N PHE A 123 -8.81 5.75 -29.94
CA PHE A 123 -8.96 4.30 -30.15
C PHE A 123 -10.19 3.69 -29.48
N ARG A 124 -10.93 4.45 -28.66
CA ARG A 124 -12.18 4.00 -28.00
C ARG A 124 -12.02 2.64 -27.31
N LEU A 125 -11.02 2.55 -26.44
CA LEU A 125 -10.56 1.30 -25.84
C LEU A 125 -11.54 0.79 -24.76
N PRO A 126 -11.76 -0.54 -24.66
CA PRO A 126 -12.51 -1.15 -23.55
C PRO A 126 -11.63 -1.21 -22.29
N LEU A 127 -11.69 -0.18 -21.45
CA LEU A 127 -10.78 0.04 -20.33
C LEU A 127 -10.84 -1.08 -19.27
N LYS A 128 -12.00 -1.67 -19.00
CA LYS A 128 -12.09 -2.82 -18.08
C LYS A 128 -11.34 -4.01 -18.64
N LYS A 129 -11.52 -4.30 -19.93
CA LYS A 129 -10.81 -5.39 -20.59
C LYS A 129 -9.30 -5.16 -20.58
N VAL A 130 -8.86 -3.90 -20.73
CA VAL A 130 -7.44 -3.53 -20.62
C VAL A 130 -6.94 -3.72 -19.18
N ALA A 131 -7.67 -3.31 -18.16
CA ALA A 131 -7.31 -3.55 -16.76
C ALA A 131 -7.21 -5.05 -16.45
N ASP A 132 -8.19 -5.84 -16.90
CA ASP A 132 -8.18 -7.32 -16.80
C ASP A 132 -6.98 -7.94 -17.53
N LEU A 133 -6.58 -7.39 -18.68
CA LEU A 133 -5.41 -7.84 -19.46
C LEU A 133 -4.09 -7.48 -18.76
N TYR A 134 -3.95 -6.25 -18.26
CA TYR A 134 -2.78 -5.82 -17.49
C TYR A 134 -2.59 -6.62 -16.21
N ASN A 135 -3.66 -7.21 -15.66
CA ASN A 135 -3.56 -8.06 -14.47
C ASN A 135 -3.35 -9.55 -14.79
N LYS A 136 -2.82 -9.89 -15.98
CA LYS A 136 -2.56 -11.28 -16.42
C LYS A 136 -1.18 -11.41 -17.06
N GLY A 137 -0.14 -11.55 -16.25
CA GLY A 137 1.24 -11.78 -16.66
C GLY A 137 1.97 -10.54 -17.19
N SER A 138 1.41 -9.34 -17.00
CA SER A 138 2.07 -8.09 -17.39
C SER A 138 3.05 -7.61 -16.31
N VAL A 139 3.99 -6.74 -16.70
CA VAL A 139 4.94 -6.12 -15.77
C VAL A 139 4.25 -5.30 -14.67
N ILE A 140 3.06 -4.75 -14.95
CA ILE A 140 2.30 -3.91 -14.01
C ILE A 140 1.15 -4.67 -13.32
N GLU A 141 1.14 -6.00 -13.42
CA GLU A 141 0.22 -6.85 -12.67
C GLU A 141 0.35 -6.55 -11.18
N SER A 142 -0.79 -6.27 -10.54
CA SER A 142 -0.80 -5.85 -9.14
C SER A 142 -2.21 -5.91 -8.55
N ARG A 143 -2.27 -5.99 -7.23
CA ARG A 143 -3.55 -5.89 -6.50
C ARG A 143 -4.30 -4.57 -6.79
N LEU A 144 -3.58 -3.49 -7.10
CA LEU A 144 -4.19 -2.23 -7.56
C LEU A 144 -4.87 -2.40 -8.92
N MET A 145 -4.24 -3.07 -9.88
CA MET A 145 -4.84 -3.31 -11.20
C MET A 145 -6.07 -4.23 -11.10
N GLU A 146 -6.02 -5.28 -10.28
CA GLU A 146 -7.17 -6.13 -9.97
C GLU A 146 -8.34 -5.32 -9.39
N TRP A 147 -8.06 -4.41 -8.45
CA TRP A 147 -9.08 -3.54 -7.86
C TRP A 147 -9.66 -2.54 -8.86
N LEU A 148 -8.86 -2.02 -9.79
CA LEU A 148 -9.37 -1.16 -10.84
C LEU A 148 -10.35 -1.92 -11.75
N ALA A 149 -10.00 -3.13 -12.17
CA ALA A 149 -10.88 -3.97 -12.98
C ALA A 149 -12.20 -4.28 -12.26
N LYS A 150 -12.15 -4.56 -10.95
CA LYS A 150 -13.34 -4.73 -10.10
C LYS A 150 -14.18 -3.46 -10.03
N ALA A 151 -13.54 -2.31 -9.85
CA ALA A 151 -14.24 -1.02 -9.80
C ALA A 151 -14.95 -0.70 -11.11
N PHE A 152 -14.32 -0.94 -12.26
CA PHE A 152 -14.98 -0.80 -13.56
C PHE A 152 -16.16 -1.76 -13.72
N GLY A 153 -16.04 -3.00 -13.23
CA GLY A 153 -17.16 -3.95 -13.20
C GLY A 153 -18.35 -3.45 -12.35
N ALA A 154 -18.08 -2.75 -11.25
CA ALA A 154 -19.10 -2.27 -10.33
C ALA A 154 -19.71 -0.90 -10.70
N HIS A 155 -18.96 -0.05 -11.40
CA HIS A 155 -19.31 1.36 -11.62
C HIS A 155 -19.32 1.80 -13.08
N GLY A 156 -18.97 0.90 -14.01
CA GLY A 156 -18.75 1.23 -15.42
C GLY A 156 -17.37 1.88 -15.66
N GLU A 157 -16.90 1.80 -16.89
CA GLU A 157 -15.61 2.36 -17.31
C GLU A 157 -15.60 3.88 -17.39
N ASP A 158 -16.77 4.52 -17.38
CA ASP A 158 -16.88 5.97 -17.35
C ASP A 158 -16.80 6.56 -15.93
N LEU A 159 -16.97 5.73 -14.90
CA LEU A 159 -16.92 6.08 -13.48
C LEU A 159 -17.79 7.30 -13.14
N LYS A 160 -18.90 7.53 -13.86
CA LYS A 160 -19.73 8.75 -13.74
C LYS A 160 -20.25 9.01 -12.32
N ASN A 161 -20.48 7.96 -11.55
CA ASN A 161 -20.97 8.04 -10.17
C ASN A 161 -19.85 8.19 -9.11
N ILE A 162 -18.59 8.20 -9.53
CA ILE A 162 -17.42 8.35 -8.67
C ILE A 162 -16.93 9.80 -8.73
N SER A 163 -16.67 10.41 -7.57
CA SER A 163 -16.08 11.74 -7.48
C SER A 163 -14.64 11.78 -8.01
N GLY A 164 -14.33 12.78 -8.83
CA GLY A 164 -12.95 13.11 -9.24
C GLY A 164 -12.11 13.79 -8.15
N VAL A 165 -12.72 14.21 -7.05
CA VAL A 165 -12.00 14.72 -5.86
C VAL A 165 -11.43 13.56 -5.06
N VAL A 166 -10.11 13.53 -4.91
CA VAL A 166 -9.40 12.47 -4.21
C VAL A 166 -9.11 12.87 -2.77
N ALA A 167 -9.62 12.10 -1.81
CA ALA A 167 -9.28 12.29 -0.41
C ALA A 167 -7.78 12.03 -0.14
N HIS A 168 -7.26 12.46 1.01
CA HIS A 168 -5.97 12.01 1.54
C HIS A 168 -6.08 11.85 3.06
N SER A 169 -5.49 10.78 3.60
CA SER A 169 -5.53 10.44 5.04
C SER A 169 -4.36 11.05 5.83
N GLY A 170 -3.44 11.72 5.14
CA GLY A 170 -2.31 12.45 5.73
C GLY A 170 -0.99 11.71 5.66
N GLU A 171 -0.95 10.38 5.55
CA GLU A 171 0.31 9.60 5.49
C GLU A 171 1.20 9.96 4.30
N GLY A 172 0.61 10.24 3.13
CA GLY A 172 1.37 10.75 1.98
C GLY A 172 2.06 12.09 2.26
N LEU A 173 1.41 12.98 3.02
CA LEU A 173 2.01 14.25 3.45
C LEU A 173 3.17 14.01 4.41
N TRP A 174 3.03 13.09 5.37
CA TRP A 174 4.11 12.74 6.29
C TRP A 174 5.33 12.17 5.55
N THR A 175 5.13 11.33 4.54
CA THR A 175 6.20 10.79 3.70
C THR A 175 6.97 11.89 2.95
N VAL A 176 6.26 12.85 2.34
CA VAL A 176 6.91 13.97 1.64
C VAL A 176 7.65 14.88 2.62
N LYS A 177 7.08 15.15 3.79
CA LYS A 177 7.73 15.97 4.83
C LYS A 177 9.04 15.35 5.30
N ILE A 178 9.03 14.07 5.65
CA ILE A 178 10.25 13.41 6.14
C ILE A 178 11.30 13.28 5.03
N ALA A 179 10.88 13.05 3.78
CA ALA A 179 11.82 13.01 2.66
C ALA A 179 12.55 14.36 2.50
N LYS A 180 11.84 15.48 2.67
CA LYS A 180 12.44 16.81 2.68
C LYS A 180 13.42 16.99 3.85
N GLU A 181 13.05 16.58 5.05
CA GLU A 181 13.94 16.64 6.24
C GLU A 181 15.22 15.82 6.06
N LEU A 182 15.13 14.67 5.37
CA LEU A 182 16.25 13.78 5.08
C LEU A 182 17.05 14.17 3.82
N GLY A 183 16.62 15.20 3.08
CA GLY A 183 17.25 15.58 1.80
C GLY A 183 17.07 14.56 0.67
N VAL A 184 16.06 13.70 0.74
CA VAL A 184 15.78 12.66 -0.27
C VAL A 184 14.74 13.17 -1.28
N PRO A 185 15.06 13.24 -2.59
CA PRO A 185 14.11 13.69 -3.60
C PRO A 185 13.03 12.63 -3.87
N VAL A 186 11.75 13.01 -3.76
CA VAL A 186 10.59 12.12 -3.95
C VAL A 186 9.57 12.69 -4.95
N LYS A 187 10.01 12.98 -6.18
CA LYS A 187 9.19 13.65 -7.21
C LYS A 187 7.82 12.99 -7.42
N VAL A 188 7.80 11.68 -7.69
CA VAL A 188 6.56 10.94 -7.98
C VAL A 188 5.57 10.98 -6.80
N ILE A 189 6.04 10.72 -5.58
CA ILE A 189 5.18 10.72 -4.38
C ILE A 189 4.66 12.13 -4.10
N LYS A 190 5.51 13.16 -4.27
CA LYS A 190 5.15 14.55 -4.08
C LYS A 190 4.10 14.99 -5.11
N ASP A 191 4.28 14.67 -6.38
CA ASP A 191 3.35 15.09 -7.43
C ASP A 191 2.01 14.36 -7.28
N ALA A 192 2.02 13.09 -6.87
CA ALA A 192 0.80 12.35 -6.51
C ALA A 192 0.07 12.95 -5.29
N LEU A 193 0.80 13.49 -4.30
CA LEU A 193 0.20 14.24 -3.19
C LEU A 193 -0.39 15.57 -3.66
N ASP A 194 0.36 16.33 -4.47
CA ASP A 194 -0.06 17.63 -4.98
C ASP A 194 -1.32 17.50 -5.86
N PHE A 195 -1.41 16.44 -6.68
CA PHE A 195 -2.61 16.12 -7.45
C PHE A 195 -3.84 15.98 -6.55
N ARG A 196 -3.73 15.23 -5.45
CA ARG A 196 -4.84 15.03 -4.50
C ARG A 196 -5.30 16.34 -3.87
N LEU A 197 -4.36 17.21 -3.49
CA LEU A 197 -4.66 18.53 -2.93
C LEU A 197 -5.41 19.40 -3.95
N LYS A 198 -4.94 19.42 -5.20
CA LYS A 198 -5.54 20.21 -6.30
C LYS A 198 -6.88 19.65 -6.78
N SER A 199 -7.11 18.34 -6.69
CA SER A 199 -8.33 17.68 -7.16
C SER A 199 -9.62 18.24 -6.54
N LYS A 200 -9.54 18.88 -5.36
CA LYS A 200 -10.68 19.56 -4.72
C LYS A 200 -11.28 20.67 -5.57
N GLY A 201 -10.47 21.39 -6.34
CA GLY A 201 -10.91 22.46 -7.24
C GLY A 201 -10.87 22.07 -8.72
N ASN A 202 -10.25 20.93 -9.05
CA ASN A 202 -10.11 20.43 -10.42
C ASN A 202 -10.30 18.90 -10.47
N PRO A 203 -11.54 18.41 -10.31
CA PRO A 203 -11.82 16.98 -10.43
C PRO A 203 -11.57 16.50 -11.87
N SER A 204 -11.00 15.31 -12.03
CA SER A 204 -10.71 14.71 -13.35
C SER A 204 -10.96 13.21 -13.36
N TYR A 205 -10.84 12.57 -14.53
CA TYR A 205 -11.00 11.13 -14.64
C TYR A 205 -9.86 10.37 -13.95
N THR A 206 -8.61 10.88 -13.97
CA THR A 206 -7.54 10.36 -13.09
C THR A 206 -7.99 10.35 -11.63
N GLY A 207 -8.64 11.43 -11.18
CA GLY A 207 -9.19 11.52 -9.84
C GLY A 207 -10.30 10.50 -9.56
N GLN A 208 -11.14 10.18 -10.54
CA GLN A 208 -12.17 9.15 -10.43
C GLN A 208 -11.55 7.76 -10.32
N VAL A 209 -10.54 7.44 -11.14
CA VAL A 209 -9.81 6.17 -11.08
C VAL A 209 -9.16 5.98 -9.71
N ILE A 210 -8.47 7.00 -9.20
CA ILE A 210 -7.83 6.93 -7.87
C ILE A 210 -8.89 6.78 -6.77
N SER A 211 -10.01 7.50 -6.85
CA SER A 211 -11.10 7.38 -5.87
C SER A 211 -11.76 6.01 -5.89
N ALA A 212 -11.92 5.42 -7.08
CA ALA A 212 -12.44 4.08 -7.26
C ALA A 212 -11.51 3.01 -6.66
N LEU A 213 -10.20 3.12 -6.91
CA LEU A 213 -9.18 2.27 -6.27
C LEU A 213 -9.26 2.35 -4.74
N ARG A 214 -9.36 3.57 -4.19
CA ARG A 214 -9.49 3.82 -2.74
C ARG A 214 -10.69 3.17 -2.09
N ASN A 215 -11.82 3.09 -2.81
CA ASN A 215 -13.01 2.44 -2.30
C ASN A 215 -12.80 0.93 -2.15
N GLN A 216 -12.18 0.29 -3.14
CA GLN A 216 -11.99 -1.16 -3.17
C GLN A 216 -11.04 -1.66 -2.07
N PHE A 217 -10.01 -0.90 -1.69
CA PHE A 217 -9.05 -1.35 -0.68
C PHE A 217 -9.38 -0.92 0.75
N GLY A 218 -9.97 0.26 0.93
CA GLY A 218 -10.12 0.88 2.26
C GLY A 218 -11.53 0.81 2.83
N GLY A 219 -12.52 0.38 2.03
CA GLY A 219 -13.94 0.58 2.37
C GLY A 219 -14.28 2.07 2.54
N HIS A 220 -13.42 2.98 2.06
CA HIS A 220 -13.63 4.41 2.18
C HIS A 220 -14.88 4.78 1.38
N HIS A 221 -15.82 5.49 2.01
CA HIS A 221 -17.01 5.99 1.33
C HIS A 221 -16.60 6.82 0.11
N VAL A 222 -16.96 6.36 -1.08
CA VAL A 222 -16.92 7.22 -2.26
C VAL A 222 -17.95 8.31 -2.03
N ARG A 223 -17.52 9.57 -2.17
CA ARG A 223 -18.48 10.66 -2.32
C ARG A 223 -19.16 10.45 -3.68
N LYS A 224 -20.36 9.88 -3.66
CA LYS A 224 -21.18 9.77 -4.87
C LYS A 224 -21.54 11.18 -5.33
N VAL A 225 -21.49 11.42 -6.63
CA VAL A 225 -22.07 12.63 -7.21
C VAL A 225 -23.58 12.53 -7.01
N SER A 226 -24.21 13.53 -6.38
CA SER A 226 -25.67 13.64 -6.37
C SER A 226 -26.13 13.83 -7.80
N MET A 227 -26.91 12.87 -8.31
CA MET A 227 -27.65 13.07 -9.55
C MET A 227 -28.82 13.98 -9.20
N GLU A 228 -28.84 15.18 -9.77
CA GLU A 228 -30.08 15.97 -9.95
C GLU A 228 -30.93 15.34 -11.06
#